data_AF-A0A840TD09-F1
#
_entry.id   AF-A0A840TD09-F1
#
_cell.length_a   1.000
_cell.length_b   1.000
_cell.length_c   1.000
_cell.angle_alpha   90.00
_cell.angle_beta   90.00
_cell.angle_gamma   90.00
#
_symmetry.space_group_name_H-M   'P 1'
#
loop_
_entity.id
_entity.type
_entity.pdbx_description
1 polymer ?
#
loop_
_entity_poly.entity_id
_entity_poly.type
_entity_poly.pdbx_seq_one_letter_code
_entity_poly.pdbx_strand_id
1 'polypeptide(L)'
;MNRRDFLQLSGLGTAGALMLPTFPTLGRAVAPEALLESPLDVALKKRLADAALNAATAKGASYVDVRIGRYLNQYVVTREDKVQNLVNTESYGVGVRVIANGCWGFAAVVDAKDEAATARAAEQAVAIAKANAKLLKEPVQLAPQKGFGEVSWKAPITKNAFEVPIKEKVDLLLSVNDAALKNGANYVNSVLFMVNEQKYFASTDGSYIDQDIHRIWPIFNVTTIDPKTGKFETRQSLSAPVGRGYEYLQANPSDKVTGVTTRYNTRYDMLEDATAAAQQTKEKLTAKSVEAGKYDLVLDPSHLWLTIHESVGHPLELDRVLGYEANFAGTSFATLDKWESKNFKYGSPQVTLFADKQQEGSLGAVGWDDEGVNTKRWDLVKEGTLVNYQAIRDQAHIIGEKESHGCCYADSWSSVQFQRMPNVSLAPGKSPLSVDELIKDVQKGIYIIGDGSFSIDQQRYNFQFGGQLYYEIKDGKIAGMLKDVAYQSNTQEFWNSCVKVCDERDYRLGGSFFDGKGQPSQSSAVSHGSSTARFNGVNVINTARKI
;
A
#
# COMPACT_ATOMS: atom_id res chain seq x y z
N MET A 1 21.03 36.34 2.04
CA MET A 1 19.74 35.85 1.51
C MET A 1 18.64 36.31 2.46
N ASN A 2 17.74 37.18 2.00
CA ASN A 2 16.74 37.84 2.85
C ASN A 2 15.69 36.82 3.30
N ARG A 3 15.20 36.89 4.54
CA ARG A 3 14.20 35.95 5.08
C ARG A 3 12.91 35.95 4.27
N ARG A 4 12.55 37.09 3.67
CA ARG A 4 11.42 37.19 2.72
C ARG A 4 11.69 36.45 1.41
N ASP A 5 12.90 36.54 0.87
CA ASP A 5 13.28 35.86 -0.38
C ASP A 5 13.38 34.35 -0.16
N PHE A 6 13.90 33.92 1.00
CA PHE A 6 13.90 32.51 1.40
C PHE A 6 12.48 31.96 1.55
N LEU A 7 11.55 32.70 2.18
CA LEU A 7 10.14 32.31 2.29
C LEU A 7 9.37 32.37 0.96
N GLN A 8 9.73 33.25 0.03
CA GLN A 8 9.16 33.25 -1.32
C GLN A 8 9.71 32.10 -2.18
N LEU A 9 11.00 31.78 -2.09
CA LEU A 9 11.60 30.63 -2.79
C LEU A 9 11.14 29.30 -2.21
N SER A 10 11.05 29.18 -0.88
CA SER A 10 10.47 27.99 -0.24
C SER A 10 8.95 27.93 -0.45
N GLY A 11 8.24 29.06 -0.49
CA GLY A 11 6.82 29.13 -0.84
C GLY A 11 6.52 28.75 -2.30
N LEU A 12 7.35 29.16 -3.26
CA LEU A 12 7.24 28.74 -4.67
C LEU A 12 7.65 27.27 -4.87
N GLY A 13 8.62 26.76 -4.09
CA GLY A 13 9.05 25.36 -4.14
C GLY A 13 8.15 24.38 -3.39
N THR A 14 7.36 24.83 -2.40
CA THR A 14 6.48 23.95 -1.60
C THR A 14 5.00 24.18 -1.85
N ALA A 15 4.51 25.40 -2.05
CA ALA A 15 3.08 25.62 -2.34
C ALA A 15 2.71 25.32 -3.80
N GLY A 16 3.67 25.43 -4.74
CA GLY A 16 3.49 25.03 -6.14
C GLY A 16 3.63 23.51 -6.36
N ALA A 17 4.51 22.86 -5.59
CA ALA A 17 4.71 21.40 -5.64
C ALA A 17 3.61 20.61 -4.90
N LEU A 18 2.85 21.25 -4.00
CA LEU A 18 1.68 20.65 -3.33
C LEU A 18 0.37 20.80 -4.11
N MET A 19 0.35 21.57 -5.21
CA MET A 19 -0.85 21.87 -6.02
C MET A 19 -0.95 21.08 -7.33
N LEU A 20 0.08 20.29 -7.65
CA LEU A 20 0.00 19.20 -8.61
C LEU A 20 0.22 17.93 -7.78
N PRO A 21 -0.51 16.84 -8.00
CA PRO A 21 -0.04 15.58 -7.47
C PRO A 21 1.29 15.32 -8.18
N THR A 22 2.40 15.49 -7.47
CA THR A 22 3.71 14.98 -7.88
C THR A 22 3.62 13.46 -7.82
N PHE A 23 2.81 12.86 -8.69
CA PHE A 23 3.04 11.50 -9.11
C PHE A 23 4.36 11.58 -9.86
N PRO A 24 5.45 10.97 -9.35
CA PRO A 24 6.62 10.78 -10.19
C PRO A 24 6.12 10.03 -11.43
N THR A 25 6.11 10.70 -12.58
CA THR A 25 5.80 10.04 -13.85
C THR A 25 6.98 9.13 -14.15
N LEU A 26 6.91 7.91 -13.63
CA LEU A 26 7.89 6.87 -13.89
C LEU A 26 7.59 6.33 -15.29
N GLY A 27 8.61 6.35 -16.15
CA GLY A 27 8.53 5.92 -17.54
C GLY A 27 8.48 7.06 -18.56
N ARG A 28 8.58 6.69 -19.83
CA ARG A 28 8.48 7.60 -20.97
C ARG A 28 7.01 7.88 -21.29
N ALA A 29 6.70 9.11 -21.72
CA ALA A 29 5.36 9.44 -22.18
C ALA A 29 5.02 8.65 -23.46
N VAL A 30 3.79 8.14 -23.56
CA VAL A 30 3.31 7.38 -24.72
C VAL A 30 1.94 7.86 -25.19
N ALA A 31 1.58 7.52 -26.42
CA ALA A 31 0.24 7.77 -26.94
C ALA A 31 -0.79 6.83 -26.27
N PRO A 32 -2.08 7.20 -26.15
CA PRO A 32 -3.09 6.34 -25.54
C PRO A 32 -3.20 4.94 -26.15
N GLU A 33 -2.93 4.81 -27.46
CA GLU A 33 -2.99 3.56 -28.21
C GLU A 33 -1.98 2.53 -27.69
N ALA A 34 -0.83 2.99 -27.18
CA ALA A 34 0.21 2.13 -26.60
C ALA A 34 -0.29 1.37 -25.36
N LEU A 35 -1.29 1.91 -24.66
CA LEU A 35 -1.89 1.27 -23.48
C LEU A 35 -2.86 0.12 -23.87
N LEU A 36 -3.24 0.04 -25.14
CA LEU A 36 -4.12 -0.98 -25.71
C LEU A 36 -3.35 -2.04 -26.50
N GLU A 37 -2.03 -1.85 -26.68
CA GLU A 37 -1.19 -2.85 -27.32
C GLU A 37 -1.18 -4.14 -26.50
N SER A 38 -1.16 -5.27 -27.21
CA SER A 38 -1.01 -6.56 -26.56
C SER A 38 0.29 -6.61 -25.73
N PRO A 39 0.31 -7.39 -24.63
CA PRO A 39 1.54 -7.67 -23.92
C PRO A 39 2.63 -8.19 -24.84
N LEU A 40 3.89 -8.00 -24.45
CA LEU A 40 5.02 -8.55 -25.18
C LEU A 40 4.87 -10.06 -25.35
N ASP A 41 5.17 -10.53 -26.56
CA ASP A 41 5.10 -11.95 -26.92
C ASP A 41 5.89 -12.81 -25.94
N VAL A 42 5.24 -13.87 -25.44
CA VAL A 42 5.83 -14.81 -24.48
C VAL A 42 7.07 -15.47 -25.05
N ALA A 43 7.11 -15.75 -26.36
CA ALA A 43 8.30 -16.34 -26.98
C ALA A 43 9.48 -15.36 -26.99
N LEU A 44 9.25 -14.06 -27.23
CA LEU A 44 10.29 -13.04 -27.08
C LEU A 44 10.79 -12.93 -25.63
N LYS A 45 9.86 -12.83 -24.66
CA LYS A 45 10.21 -12.77 -23.23
C LYS A 45 11.06 -13.98 -22.82
N LYS A 46 10.66 -15.17 -23.25
CA LYS A 46 11.40 -16.41 -22.99
C LYS A 46 12.81 -16.38 -23.59
N ARG A 47 12.96 -15.97 -24.86
CA ARG A 47 14.30 -15.88 -25.50
C ARG A 47 15.23 -14.91 -24.77
N LEU A 48 14.72 -13.74 -24.36
CA LEU A 48 15.50 -12.78 -23.57
C LEU A 48 15.92 -13.38 -22.22
N ALA A 49 15.00 -14.05 -21.53
CA ALA A 49 15.29 -14.74 -20.28
C ALA A 49 16.34 -15.85 -20.46
N ASP A 50 16.14 -16.74 -21.42
CA ASP A 50 17.06 -17.84 -21.72
C ASP A 50 18.49 -17.32 -22.02
N ALA A 51 18.61 -16.20 -22.74
CA ALA A 51 19.90 -15.57 -23.02
C ALA A 51 20.62 -15.13 -21.74
N ALA A 52 19.93 -14.49 -20.79
CA ALA A 52 20.51 -14.11 -19.51
C ALA A 52 20.85 -15.34 -18.63
N LEU A 53 19.92 -16.30 -18.51
CA LEU A 53 20.12 -17.52 -17.71
C LEU A 53 21.36 -18.29 -18.19
N ASN A 54 21.49 -18.49 -19.50
CA ASN A 54 22.62 -19.19 -20.10
C ASN A 54 23.94 -18.42 -19.94
N ALA A 55 23.94 -17.11 -20.20
CA ALA A 55 25.15 -16.29 -20.10
C ALA A 55 25.70 -16.24 -18.66
N ALA A 56 24.85 -15.97 -17.66
CA ALA A 56 25.29 -15.93 -16.27
C ALA A 56 25.75 -17.30 -15.76
N THR A 57 25.03 -18.38 -16.10
CA THR A 57 25.43 -19.75 -15.73
C THR A 57 26.78 -20.13 -16.33
N ALA A 58 27.01 -19.81 -17.61
CA ALA A 58 28.30 -20.04 -18.28
C ALA A 58 29.47 -19.26 -17.63
N LYS A 59 29.19 -18.14 -16.95
CA LYS A 59 30.18 -17.39 -16.16
C LYS A 59 30.32 -17.89 -14.71
N GLY A 60 29.62 -18.95 -14.33
CA GLY A 60 29.73 -19.59 -13.02
C GLY A 60 28.78 -19.03 -11.96
N ALA A 61 27.64 -18.47 -12.35
CA ALA A 61 26.55 -18.23 -11.40
C ALA A 61 25.96 -19.57 -10.92
N SER A 62 25.73 -19.69 -9.60
CA SER A 62 25.04 -20.84 -9.00
C SER A 62 23.52 -20.69 -9.01
N TYR A 63 23.04 -19.46 -9.16
CA TYR A 63 21.62 -19.12 -9.30
C TYR A 63 21.48 -17.89 -10.18
N VAL A 64 20.42 -17.85 -10.99
CA VAL A 64 20.04 -16.68 -11.79
C VAL A 64 18.53 -16.54 -11.75
N ASP A 65 18.06 -15.31 -11.57
CA ASP A 65 16.70 -14.90 -11.88
C ASP A 65 16.70 -13.72 -12.87
N VAL A 66 15.66 -13.67 -13.68
CA VAL A 66 15.43 -12.65 -14.70
C VAL A 66 14.02 -12.11 -14.53
N ARG A 67 13.88 -10.79 -14.44
CA ARG A 67 12.59 -10.09 -14.42
C ARG A 67 12.47 -9.18 -15.63
N ILE A 68 11.51 -9.46 -16.49
CA ILE A 68 11.14 -8.61 -17.60
C ILE A 68 9.86 -7.89 -17.21
N GLY A 69 9.91 -6.56 -17.15
CA GLY A 69 8.78 -5.76 -16.69
C GLY A 69 8.36 -4.73 -17.74
N ARG A 70 7.07 -4.65 -18.04
CA ARG A 70 6.44 -3.54 -18.75
C ARG A 70 5.39 -2.91 -17.83
N TYR A 71 5.53 -1.63 -17.55
CA TYR A 71 4.69 -0.89 -16.60
C TYR A 71 3.99 0.23 -17.37
N LEU A 72 2.67 0.18 -17.41
CA LEU A 72 1.81 1.13 -18.11
C LEU A 72 0.99 1.91 -17.09
N ASN A 73 0.98 3.23 -17.22
CA ASN A 73 0.24 4.10 -16.31
C ASN A 73 -0.64 5.07 -17.10
N GLN A 74 -1.82 5.38 -16.56
CA GLN A 74 -2.65 6.49 -17.03
C GLN A 74 -3.12 7.34 -15.85
N TYR A 75 -2.93 8.65 -15.98
CA TYR A 75 -3.37 9.68 -15.04
C TYR A 75 -4.38 10.58 -15.73
N VAL A 76 -5.58 10.69 -15.15
CA VAL A 76 -6.60 11.66 -15.54
C VAL A 76 -6.79 12.60 -14.35
N VAL A 77 -6.41 13.87 -14.51
CA VAL A 77 -6.40 14.85 -13.41
C VAL A 77 -7.33 16.01 -13.76
N THR A 78 -8.25 16.32 -12.86
CA THR A 78 -9.15 17.46 -12.99
C THR A 78 -9.12 18.33 -11.74
N ARG A 79 -9.51 19.58 -11.93
CA ARG A 79 -9.70 20.56 -10.86
C ARG A 79 -10.92 21.39 -11.21
N GLU A 80 -11.87 21.45 -10.28
CA GLU A 80 -13.14 22.15 -10.47
C GLU A 80 -13.79 21.72 -11.80
N ASP A 81 -14.00 22.63 -12.73
CA ASP A 81 -14.62 22.41 -14.03
C ASP A 81 -13.61 22.12 -15.17
N LYS A 82 -12.32 21.94 -14.85
CA LYS A 82 -11.23 21.84 -15.84
C LYS A 82 -10.46 20.55 -15.75
N VAL A 83 -10.15 20.00 -16.93
CA VAL A 83 -9.09 18.99 -17.08
C VAL A 83 -7.74 19.68 -16.91
N GLN A 84 -6.93 19.21 -15.96
CA GLN A 84 -5.60 19.74 -15.70
C GLN A 84 -4.55 18.96 -16.46
N ASN A 85 -4.67 17.63 -16.50
CA ASN A 85 -3.66 16.78 -17.11
C ASN A 85 -4.23 15.43 -17.57
N LEU A 86 -3.65 14.91 -18.65
CA LEU A 86 -3.86 13.57 -19.19
C LEU A 86 -2.49 13.01 -19.54
N VAL A 87 -2.01 12.06 -18.74
CA VAL A 87 -0.66 11.51 -18.89
C VAL A 87 -0.74 10.00 -19.04
N ASN A 88 -0.06 9.47 -20.05
CA ASN A 88 0.15 8.05 -20.23
C ASN A 88 1.66 7.79 -20.20
N THR A 89 2.11 6.79 -19.44
CA THR A 89 3.53 6.41 -19.42
C THR A 89 3.73 4.92 -19.64
N GLU A 90 4.91 4.59 -20.15
CA GLU A 90 5.41 3.23 -20.27
C GLU A 90 6.84 3.16 -19.71
N SER A 91 7.14 2.09 -18.99
CA SER A 91 8.51 1.71 -18.63
C SER A 91 8.73 0.25 -18.96
N TYR A 92 9.78 -0.07 -19.72
CA TYR A 92 10.08 -1.43 -20.15
C TYR A 92 11.57 -1.76 -20.03
N GLY A 93 11.87 -2.97 -19.55
CA GLY A 93 13.23 -3.47 -19.51
C GLY A 93 13.36 -4.84 -18.87
N VAL A 94 14.61 -5.26 -18.68
CA VAL A 94 15.00 -6.56 -18.11
C VAL A 94 15.97 -6.33 -16.97
N GLY A 95 15.67 -6.87 -15.79
CA GLY A 95 16.59 -7.00 -14.66
C GLY A 95 17.09 -8.43 -14.53
N VAL A 96 18.38 -8.60 -14.22
CA VAL A 96 19.01 -9.90 -14.00
C VAL A 96 19.70 -9.89 -12.65
N ARG A 97 19.31 -10.82 -11.77
CA ARG A 97 19.95 -11.03 -10.46
C ARG A 97 20.61 -12.40 -10.44
N VAL A 98 21.82 -12.47 -9.87
CA VAL A 98 22.63 -13.69 -9.85
C VAL A 98 23.21 -13.94 -8.47
N ILE A 99 23.45 -15.20 -8.14
CA ILE A 99 24.41 -15.59 -7.09
C ILE A 99 25.66 -16.13 -7.78
N ALA A 100 26.82 -15.55 -7.50
CA ALA A 100 28.12 -16.08 -7.91
C ALA A 100 29.12 -15.98 -6.76
N ASN A 101 29.87 -17.05 -6.50
CA ASN A 101 30.75 -17.18 -5.33
C ASN A 101 30.02 -16.85 -4.01
N GLY A 102 28.76 -17.27 -3.88
CA GLY A 102 27.93 -17.04 -2.70
C GLY A 102 27.41 -15.61 -2.53
N CYS A 103 27.71 -14.68 -3.44
CA CYS A 103 27.31 -13.27 -3.33
C CYS A 103 26.26 -12.89 -4.39
N TRP A 104 25.35 -11.97 -4.04
CA TRP A 104 24.41 -11.37 -4.97
C TRP A 104 25.10 -10.40 -5.95
N GLY A 105 24.61 -10.37 -7.19
CA GLY A 105 24.91 -9.34 -8.18
C GLY A 105 23.68 -9.03 -9.01
N PHE A 106 23.59 -7.79 -9.51
CA PHE A 106 22.43 -7.33 -10.28
C PHE A 106 22.86 -6.38 -11.40
N ALA A 107 22.19 -6.46 -12.54
CA ALA A 107 22.28 -5.51 -13.63
C ALA A 107 20.95 -5.45 -14.38
N ALA A 108 20.71 -4.35 -15.09
CA ALA A 108 19.46 -4.16 -15.82
C ALA A 108 19.69 -3.51 -17.19
N VAL A 109 18.74 -3.72 -18.10
CA VAL A 109 18.74 -3.20 -19.47
C VAL A 109 17.39 -2.54 -19.74
N VAL A 110 17.44 -1.24 -20.07
CA VAL A 110 16.27 -0.51 -20.56
C VAL A 110 15.95 -0.91 -21.99
N ASP A 111 14.67 -1.01 -22.33
CA ASP A 111 14.20 -1.28 -23.69
C ASP A 111 14.91 -2.48 -24.36
N ALA A 112 15.01 -3.59 -23.63
CA ALA A 112 15.73 -4.78 -24.09
C ALA A 112 15.07 -5.36 -25.35
N LYS A 113 15.69 -5.15 -26.51
CA LYS A 113 15.19 -5.61 -27.82
C LYS A 113 15.87 -6.86 -28.34
N ASP A 114 17.05 -7.19 -27.82
CA ASP A 114 17.85 -8.32 -28.29
C ASP A 114 18.47 -9.13 -27.13
N GLU A 115 18.74 -10.39 -27.44
CA GLU A 115 19.31 -11.38 -26.51
C GLU A 115 20.75 -11.01 -26.09
N ALA A 116 21.50 -10.31 -26.96
CA ALA A 116 22.90 -9.98 -26.71
C ALA A 116 23.05 -8.92 -25.62
N ALA A 117 22.18 -7.91 -25.58
CA ALA A 117 22.15 -6.90 -24.52
C ALA A 117 21.80 -7.53 -23.17
N THR A 118 20.80 -8.41 -23.15
CA THR A 118 20.37 -9.13 -21.95
C THR A 118 21.47 -10.07 -21.43
N ALA A 119 22.17 -10.78 -22.32
CA ALA A 119 23.32 -11.60 -21.98
C ALA A 119 24.46 -10.77 -21.37
N ARG A 120 24.80 -9.60 -21.95
CA ARG A 120 25.85 -8.71 -21.40
C ARG A 120 25.50 -8.21 -19.99
N ALA A 121 24.24 -7.89 -19.72
CA ALA A 121 23.81 -7.50 -18.38
C ALA A 121 23.95 -8.67 -17.40
N ALA A 122 23.59 -9.88 -17.79
CA ALA A 122 23.81 -11.08 -16.97
C ALA A 122 25.30 -11.30 -16.64
N GLU A 123 26.20 -11.13 -17.62
CA GLU A 123 27.64 -11.20 -17.40
C GLU A 123 28.14 -10.10 -16.43
N GLN A 124 27.61 -8.88 -16.56
CA GLN A 124 27.92 -7.78 -15.65
C GLN A 124 27.44 -8.07 -14.22
N ALA A 125 26.24 -8.61 -14.05
CA ALA A 125 25.72 -9.03 -12.74
C ALA A 125 26.65 -10.06 -12.09
N VAL A 126 27.16 -11.02 -12.85
CA VAL A 126 28.15 -12.01 -12.35
C VAL A 126 29.48 -11.36 -11.96
N ALA A 127 29.96 -10.40 -12.75
CA ALA A 127 31.19 -9.67 -12.42
C ALA A 127 31.03 -8.88 -11.11
N ILE A 128 29.89 -8.22 -10.91
CA ILE A 128 29.54 -7.51 -9.67
C ILE A 128 29.51 -8.47 -8.48
N ALA A 129 28.80 -9.60 -8.61
CA ALA A 129 28.74 -10.62 -7.56
C ALA A 129 30.13 -11.11 -7.14
N LYS A 130 30.99 -11.46 -8.12
CA LYS A 130 32.36 -11.94 -7.83
C LYS A 130 33.25 -10.87 -7.21
N ALA A 131 33.07 -9.60 -7.59
CA ALA A 131 33.79 -8.49 -6.98
C ALA A 131 33.39 -8.32 -5.51
N ASN A 132 32.09 -8.35 -5.21
CA ASN A 132 31.53 -8.18 -3.87
C ASN A 132 31.77 -9.40 -2.97
N ALA A 133 31.88 -10.61 -3.53
CA ALA A 133 32.15 -11.84 -2.78
C ALA A 133 33.43 -11.77 -1.91
N LYS A 134 34.39 -10.90 -2.25
CA LYS A 134 35.61 -10.67 -1.47
C LYS A 134 35.35 -10.05 -0.09
N LEU A 135 34.21 -9.38 0.07
CA LEU A 135 33.79 -8.72 1.32
C LEU A 135 32.75 -9.53 2.10
N LEU A 136 32.30 -10.66 1.53
CA LEU A 136 31.20 -11.44 2.05
C LEU A 136 31.66 -12.26 3.26
N LYS A 137 30.94 -12.14 4.37
CA LYS A 137 31.19 -12.93 5.59
C LYS A 137 30.59 -14.32 5.50
N GLU A 138 29.36 -14.40 4.99
CA GLU A 138 28.60 -15.64 4.88
C GLU A 138 27.93 -15.71 3.50
N PRO A 139 27.95 -16.87 2.83
CA PRO A 139 27.30 -17.05 1.54
C PRO A 139 25.78 -16.90 1.66
N VAL A 140 25.15 -16.38 0.60
CA VAL A 140 23.69 -16.38 0.46
C VAL A 140 23.16 -17.82 0.50
N GLN A 141 22.12 -18.04 1.29
CA GLN A 141 21.46 -19.34 1.44
C GLN A 141 19.99 -19.22 1.06
N LEU A 142 19.63 -19.68 -0.14
CA LEU A 142 18.24 -19.69 -0.57
C LEU A 142 17.48 -20.89 0.02
N ALA A 143 16.29 -20.61 0.57
CA ALA A 143 15.29 -21.65 0.79
C ALA A 143 15.00 -22.38 -0.54
N PRO A 144 14.94 -23.73 -0.54
CA PRO A 144 14.63 -24.51 -1.73
C PRO A 144 13.28 -24.11 -2.33
N GLN A 145 13.24 -24.02 -3.66
CA GLN A 145 12.05 -23.68 -4.43
C GLN A 145 11.95 -24.67 -5.59
N LYS A 146 10.77 -25.27 -5.78
CA LYS A 146 10.52 -26.11 -6.96
C LYS A 146 10.14 -25.21 -8.13
N GLY A 147 10.78 -25.41 -9.28
CA GLY A 147 10.37 -24.76 -10.53
C GLY A 147 8.93 -25.10 -10.92
N PHE A 148 8.22 -24.11 -11.47
CA PHE A 148 6.84 -24.27 -11.92
C PHE A 148 6.71 -24.61 -13.42
N GLY A 149 7.80 -24.61 -14.18
CA GLY A 149 7.73 -24.63 -15.64
C GLY A 149 7.12 -23.32 -16.17
N GLU A 150 6.41 -23.41 -17.29
CA GLU A 150 5.72 -22.27 -17.90
C GLU A 150 4.30 -22.14 -17.33
N VAL A 151 4.05 -21.04 -16.60
CA VAL A 151 2.76 -20.74 -15.95
C VAL A 151 2.37 -19.28 -16.17
N SER A 152 1.09 -18.98 -16.01
CA SER A 152 0.60 -17.61 -16.12
C SER A 152 -0.47 -17.30 -15.09
N TRP A 153 -0.59 -16.02 -14.73
CA TRP A 153 -1.63 -15.48 -13.86
C TRP A 153 -2.09 -14.12 -14.37
N LYS A 154 -3.38 -13.84 -14.25
CA LYS A 154 -3.96 -12.54 -14.59
C LYS A 154 -4.83 -12.07 -13.43
N ALA A 155 -4.78 -10.77 -13.14
CA ALA A 155 -5.71 -10.15 -12.22
C ALA A 155 -7.15 -10.44 -12.68
N PRO A 156 -8.05 -10.87 -11.77
CA PRO A 156 -9.41 -11.28 -12.12
C PRO A 156 -10.32 -10.06 -12.32
N ILE A 157 -9.91 -9.12 -13.18
CA ILE A 157 -10.70 -7.93 -13.51
C ILE A 157 -11.81 -8.26 -14.49
N THR A 158 -12.90 -7.49 -14.45
CA THR A 158 -14.03 -7.65 -15.38
C THR A 158 -14.15 -6.52 -16.40
N LYS A 159 -13.56 -5.35 -16.13
CA LYS A 159 -13.52 -4.22 -17.06
C LYS A 159 -12.14 -3.56 -17.01
N ASN A 160 -11.33 -3.75 -18.04
CA ASN A 160 -10.01 -3.12 -18.14
C ASN A 160 -10.14 -1.59 -18.17
N ALA A 161 -9.46 -0.90 -17.25
CA ALA A 161 -9.54 0.55 -17.14
C ALA A 161 -8.93 1.26 -18.36
N PHE A 162 -7.95 0.67 -19.03
CA PHE A 162 -7.32 1.26 -20.22
C PHE A 162 -8.25 1.26 -21.45
N GLU A 163 -9.14 0.28 -21.56
CA GLU A 163 -10.11 0.16 -22.65
C GLU A 163 -11.28 1.15 -22.53
N VAL A 164 -11.48 1.73 -21.35
CA VAL A 164 -12.51 2.75 -21.13
C VAL A 164 -12.12 4.06 -21.82
N PRO A 165 -13.00 4.66 -22.66
CA PRO A 165 -12.71 5.90 -23.34
C PRO A 165 -12.31 7.02 -22.36
N ILE A 166 -11.30 7.81 -22.73
CA ILE A 166 -10.83 8.95 -21.92
C ILE A 166 -11.99 9.91 -21.61
N LYS A 167 -12.91 10.11 -22.56
CA LYS A 167 -14.10 10.95 -22.37
C LYS A 167 -14.96 10.48 -21.19
N GLU A 168 -15.23 9.18 -21.06
CA GLU A 168 -16.04 8.63 -19.96
C GLU A 168 -15.37 8.89 -18.59
N LYS A 169 -14.04 8.76 -18.54
CA LYS A 169 -13.24 9.03 -17.33
C LYS A 169 -13.25 10.51 -16.95
N VAL A 170 -13.09 11.39 -17.93
CA VAL A 170 -13.13 12.85 -17.74
C VAL A 170 -14.53 13.30 -17.30
N ASP A 171 -15.58 12.82 -17.96
CA ASP A 171 -16.97 13.15 -17.63
C ASP A 171 -17.32 12.72 -16.20
N LEU A 172 -16.84 11.54 -15.76
CA LEU A 172 -16.97 11.09 -14.37
C LEU A 172 -16.32 12.07 -13.40
N LEU A 173 -15.05 12.41 -13.60
CA LEU A 173 -14.31 13.29 -12.68
C LEU A 173 -14.88 14.71 -12.63
N LEU A 174 -15.30 15.27 -13.76
CA LEU A 174 -15.97 16.58 -13.78
C LEU A 174 -17.33 16.53 -13.08
N SER A 175 -18.08 15.44 -13.20
CA SER A 175 -19.35 15.27 -12.47
C SER A 175 -19.13 15.16 -10.96
N VAL A 176 -18.08 14.45 -10.53
CA VAL A 176 -17.65 14.37 -9.12
C VAL A 176 -17.33 15.75 -8.56
N ASN A 177 -16.56 16.55 -9.31
CA ASN A 177 -16.21 17.90 -8.91
C ASN A 177 -17.45 18.81 -8.83
N ASP A 178 -18.30 18.77 -9.86
CA ASP A 178 -19.55 19.55 -9.90
C ASP A 178 -20.48 19.21 -8.72
N ALA A 179 -20.60 17.92 -8.37
CA ALA A 179 -21.38 17.50 -7.21
C ALA A 179 -20.85 18.07 -5.89
N ALA A 180 -19.54 18.06 -5.68
CA ALA A 180 -18.92 18.68 -4.51
C ALA A 180 -19.15 20.21 -4.48
N LEU A 181 -18.94 20.90 -5.60
CA LEU A 181 -19.14 22.35 -5.71
C LEU A 181 -20.59 22.76 -5.45
N LYS A 182 -21.56 22.05 -6.02
CA LYS A 182 -23.01 22.29 -5.78
C LYS A 182 -23.41 22.05 -4.32
N ASN A 183 -22.70 21.18 -3.61
CA ASN A 183 -22.88 20.95 -2.18
C ASN A 183 -22.00 21.86 -1.30
N GLY A 184 -21.34 22.84 -1.93
CA GLY A 184 -20.66 23.99 -1.35
C GLY A 184 -19.24 23.75 -0.89
N ALA A 185 -18.52 22.84 -1.55
CA ALA A 185 -17.07 22.93 -1.63
C ALA A 185 -16.65 24.27 -2.26
N ASN A 186 -15.56 24.85 -1.79
CA ASN A 186 -14.91 25.99 -2.44
C ASN A 186 -13.92 25.55 -3.51
N TYR A 187 -13.21 24.45 -3.24
CA TYR A 187 -12.26 23.85 -4.18
C TYR A 187 -12.39 22.34 -4.16
N VAL A 188 -12.21 21.73 -5.33
CA VAL A 188 -12.17 20.28 -5.49
C VAL A 188 -11.18 19.91 -6.58
N ASN A 189 -10.39 18.88 -6.33
CA ASN A 189 -9.57 18.22 -7.33
C ASN A 189 -9.87 16.72 -7.30
N SER A 190 -9.85 16.08 -8.46
CA SER A 190 -10.06 14.64 -8.57
C SER A 190 -9.12 14.00 -9.60
N VAL A 191 -8.74 12.77 -9.32
CA VAL A 191 -7.74 12.00 -10.07
C VAL A 191 -8.21 10.57 -10.24
N LEU A 192 -8.00 10.03 -11.44
CA LEU A 192 -7.93 8.59 -11.68
C LEU A 192 -6.49 8.22 -12.00
N PHE A 193 -5.92 7.32 -11.21
CA PHE A 193 -4.64 6.67 -11.51
C PHE A 193 -4.90 5.19 -11.82
N MET A 194 -4.49 4.76 -13.02
CA MET A 194 -4.66 3.39 -13.49
C MET A 194 -3.28 2.81 -13.83
N VAL A 195 -3.06 1.56 -13.44
CA VAL A 195 -1.78 0.85 -13.60
C VAL A 195 -2.03 -0.50 -14.25
N ASN A 196 -1.21 -0.84 -15.23
CA ASN A 196 -1.03 -2.21 -15.70
C ASN A 196 0.45 -2.61 -15.58
N GLU A 197 0.73 -3.64 -14.78
CA GLU A 197 2.07 -4.22 -14.65
C GLU A 197 2.09 -5.59 -15.30
N GLN A 198 2.90 -5.72 -16.34
CA GLN A 198 3.16 -6.98 -17.03
C GLN A 198 4.53 -7.47 -16.58
N LYS A 199 4.56 -8.56 -15.82
CA LYS A 199 5.78 -9.12 -15.23
C LYS A 199 6.02 -10.52 -15.74
N TYR A 200 7.20 -10.74 -16.31
CA TYR A 200 7.68 -12.07 -16.67
C TYR A 200 8.92 -12.41 -15.86
N PHE A 201 8.85 -13.50 -15.11
CA PHE A 201 9.93 -14.01 -14.27
C PHE A 201 10.47 -15.32 -14.84
N ALA A 202 11.79 -15.48 -14.86
CA ALA A 202 12.42 -16.76 -15.14
C ALA A 202 13.60 -17.01 -14.20
N SER A 203 13.88 -18.28 -13.87
CA SER A 203 15.04 -18.62 -13.04
C SER A 203 15.67 -19.96 -13.36
N THR A 204 16.90 -20.17 -12.87
CA THR A 204 17.61 -21.46 -12.93
C THR A 204 16.92 -22.58 -12.14
N ASP A 205 15.92 -22.25 -11.31
CA ASP A 205 15.08 -23.27 -10.64
C ASP A 205 14.06 -23.90 -11.61
N GLY A 206 13.93 -23.39 -12.83
CA GLY A 206 13.05 -23.94 -13.88
C GLY A 206 11.64 -23.33 -13.88
N SER A 207 11.48 -22.10 -13.40
CA SER A 207 10.24 -21.34 -13.48
C SER A 207 10.27 -20.36 -14.63
N TYR A 208 9.13 -20.20 -15.32
CA TYR A 208 8.84 -19.18 -16.32
C TYR A 208 7.40 -18.70 -16.07
N ILE A 209 7.24 -17.52 -15.49
CA ILE A 209 5.98 -17.06 -14.90
C ILE A 209 5.58 -15.75 -15.59
N ASP A 210 4.43 -15.75 -16.25
CA ASP A 210 3.86 -14.56 -16.90
C ASP A 210 2.67 -14.00 -16.12
N GLN A 211 2.78 -12.76 -15.63
CA GLN A 211 1.75 -12.11 -14.80
C GLN A 211 1.26 -10.81 -15.41
N ASP A 212 -0.06 -10.64 -15.45
CA ASP A 212 -0.75 -9.41 -15.88
C ASP A 212 -1.56 -8.82 -14.72
N ILE A 213 -1.08 -7.71 -14.16
CA ILE A 213 -1.60 -7.11 -12.93
C ILE A 213 -2.27 -5.77 -13.29
N HIS A 214 -3.46 -5.52 -12.75
CA HIS A 214 -4.20 -4.28 -12.95
C HIS A 214 -4.60 -3.65 -11.62
N ARG A 215 -4.45 -2.32 -11.52
CA ARG A 215 -4.82 -1.56 -10.32
C ARG A 215 -5.43 -0.21 -10.71
N ILE A 216 -6.32 0.29 -9.86
CA ILE A 216 -6.96 1.60 -10.03
C ILE A 216 -7.04 2.34 -8.70
N TRP A 217 -6.89 3.66 -8.75
CA TRP A 217 -7.08 4.55 -7.62
C TRP A 217 -7.87 5.80 -8.03
N PRO A 218 -9.17 5.84 -7.69
CA PRO A 218 -9.94 7.06 -7.72
C PRO A 218 -9.74 7.84 -6.43
N ILE A 219 -9.34 9.09 -6.54
CA ILE A 219 -9.18 9.99 -5.39
C ILE A 219 -9.70 11.38 -5.70
N PHE A 220 -10.33 12.02 -4.72
CA PHE A 220 -10.57 13.46 -4.74
C PHE A 220 -10.14 14.09 -3.42
N ASN A 221 -9.98 15.41 -3.44
CA ASN A 221 -9.85 16.21 -2.23
C ASN A 221 -10.79 17.41 -2.32
N VAL A 222 -11.66 17.55 -1.32
CA VAL A 222 -12.60 18.67 -1.17
C VAL A 222 -12.08 19.63 -0.12
N THR A 223 -12.17 20.92 -0.40
CA THR A 223 -11.84 22.01 0.53
C THR A 223 -13.01 22.97 0.69
N THR A 224 -13.35 23.30 1.93
CA THR A 224 -14.27 24.38 2.27
C THR A 224 -13.54 25.46 3.05
N ILE A 225 -13.98 26.71 2.90
CA ILE A 225 -13.42 27.89 3.57
C ILE A 225 -14.57 28.62 4.26
N ASP A 226 -14.39 28.94 5.53
CA ASP A 226 -15.27 29.86 6.23
C ASP A 226 -14.94 31.30 5.78
N PRO A 227 -15.83 32.00 5.07
CA PRO A 227 -15.57 33.34 4.57
C PRO A 227 -15.39 34.39 5.69
N LYS A 228 -15.87 34.11 6.91
CA LYS A 228 -15.75 35.05 8.04
C LYS A 228 -14.40 34.95 8.72
N THR A 229 -13.88 33.74 8.88
CA THR A 229 -12.64 33.50 9.63
C THR A 229 -11.43 33.21 8.75
N GLY A 230 -11.64 32.89 7.47
CA GLY A 230 -10.59 32.45 6.53
C GLY A 230 -10.04 31.06 6.84
N LYS A 231 -10.57 30.36 7.85
CA LYS A 231 -10.20 28.98 8.15
C LYS A 231 -10.72 28.04 7.07
N PHE A 232 -10.02 26.95 6.85
CA PHE A 232 -10.40 25.94 5.88
C PHE A 232 -10.39 24.55 6.49
N GLU A 233 -11.19 23.66 5.90
CA GLU A 233 -11.22 22.24 6.22
C GLU A 233 -11.16 21.43 4.93
N THR A 234 -10.54 20.25 5.02
CA THR A 234 -10.42 19.33 3.90
C THR A 234 -10.97 17.96 4.23
N ARG A 235 -11.34 17.21 3.19
CA ARG A 235 -11.65 15.78 3.28
C ARG A 235 -11.36 15.13 1.92
N GLN A 236 -10.59 14.06 1.97
CA GLN A 236 -10.27 13.26 0.81
C GLN A 236 -11.38 12.22 0.59
N SER A 237 -11.33 11.51 -0.54
CA SER A 237 -12.20 10.35 -0.75
C SER A 237 -11.99 9.30 0.36
N LEU A 238 -13.04 8.54 0.66
CA LEU A 238 -12.96 7.36 1.54
C LEU A 238 -12.63 6.07 0.75
N SER A 239 -12.20 6.22 -0.51
CA SER A 239 -11.67 5.15 -1.34
C SER A 239 -10.21 4.83 -0.97
N ALA A 240 -9.75 3.68 -1.44
CA ALA A 240 -8.36 3.29 -1.43
C ALA A 240 -7.93 2.87 -2.86
N PRO A 241 -6.63 2.86 -3.18
CA PRO A 241 -6.13 2.13 -4.34
C PRO A 241 -6.47 0.63 -4.20
N VAL A 242 -6.89 -0.01 -5.29
CA VAL A 242 -7.34 -1.42 -5.32
C VAL A 242 -6.76 -2.19 -6.51
N GLY A 243 -6.63 -3.51 -6.35
CA GLY A 243 -6.28 -4.46 -7.41
C GLY A 243 -7.50 -4.88 -8.23
N ARG A 244 -8.23 -3.90 -8.78
CA ARG A 244 -9.44 -4.10 -9.60
C ARG A 244 -9.36 -3.28 -10.89
N GLY A 245 -10.19 -3.62 -11.87
CA GLY A 245 -10.39 -2.80 -13.06
C GLY A 245 -11.40 -1.67 -12.83
N TYR A 246 -11.89 -1.09 -13.93
CA TYR A 246 -12.86 0.00 -13.93
C TYR A 246 -14.22 -0.39 -13.33
N GLU A 247 -14.50 -1.69 -13.18
CA GLU A 247 -15.67 -2.17 -12.44
C GLU A 247 -15.73 -1.65 -11.00
N TYR A 248 -14.59 -1.24 -10.41
CA TYR A 248 -14.55 -0.59 -9.10
C TYR A 248 -15.40 0.68 -9.05
N LEU A 249 -15.51 1.42 -10.16
CA LEU A 249 -16.29 2.67 -10.27
C LEU A 249 -17.75 2.44 -10.73
N GLN A 250 -18.17 1.19 -10.91
CA GLN A 250 -19.53 0.82 -11.30
C GLN A 250 -20.38 0.53 -10.06
N ALA A 251 -20.62 1.59 -9.27
CA ALA A 251 -21.32 1.52 -7.99
C ALA A 251 -22.59 0.66 -8.01
N ASN A 252 -22.79 -0.10 -6.94
CA ASN A 252 -23.95 -0.96 -6.73
C ASN A 252 -24.46 -0.76 -5.29
N PRO A 253 -25.78 -0.59 -5.06
CA PRO A 253 -26.33 -0.46 -3.71
C PRO A 253 -25.88 -1.53 -2.71
N SER A 254 -25.64 -2.78 -3.14
CA SER A 254 -25.18 -3.85 -2.24
C SER A 254 -23.75 -3.66 -1.71
N ASP A 255 -22.94 -2.82 -2.35
CA ASP A 255 -21.56 -2.53 -1.94
C ASP A 255 -21.47 -1.34 -0.96
N LYS A 256 -22.61 -0.68 -0.67
CA LYS A 256 -22.68 0.45 0.24
C LYS A 256 -22.79 -0.03 1.68
N VAL A 257 -21.91 0.47 2.54
CA VAL A 257 -21.93 0.26 3.99
C VAL A 257 -22.51 1.51 4.65
N THR A 258 -23.72 1.39 5.19
CA THR A 258 -24.46 2.50 5.80
C THR A 258 -23.97 2.82 7.22
N GLY A 259 -24.23 4.02 7.71
CA GLY A 259 -23.86 4.48 9.06
C GLY A 259 -23.90 6.00 9.14
N VAL A 260 -23.07 6.61 9.98
CA VAL A 260 -22.94 8.08 10.08
C VAL A 260 -22.50 8.73 8.75
N THR A 261 -21.83 7.97 7.90
CA THR A 261 -21.57 8.29 6.49
C THR A 261 -21.56 7.01 5.69
N THR A 262 -21.85 7.07 4.39
CA THR A 262 -21.73 5.92 3.49
C THR A 262 -20.26 5.59 3.28
N ARG A 263 -19.91 4.31 3.45
CA ARG A 263 -18.61 3.74 3.06
C ARG A 263 -18.86 2.67 2.00
N TYR A 264 -17.79 2.11 1.45
CA TYR A 264 -17.86 1.20 0.31
C TYR A 264 -17.04 -0.05 0.59
N ASN A 265 -17.52 -1.19 0.10
CA ASN A 265 -16.77 -2.44 0.10
C ASN A 265 -16.14 -2.67 -1.29
N THR A 266 -16.81 -3.46 -2.14
CA THR A 266 -16.23 -3.91 -3.41
C THR A 266 -16.25 -2.86 -4.51
N ARG A 267 -17.24 -1.96 -4.54
CA ARG A 267 -17.42 -0.92 -5.57
C ARG A 267 -17.69 0.43 -4.95
N TYR A 268 -17.12 1.46 -5.54
CA TYR A 268 -17.05 2.82 -5.02
C TYR A 268 -17.95 3.78 -5.80
N ASP A 269 -18.81 4.49 -5.07
CA ASP A 269 -19.62 5.59 -5.61
C ASP A 269 -18.90 6.93 -5.34
N MET A 270 -18.01 7.30 -6.26
CA MET A 270 -17.19 8.51 -6.12
C MET A 270 -18.03 9.80 -6.09
N LEU A 271 -19.19 9.81 -6.76
CA LEU A 271 -20.08 10.97 -6.84
C LEU A 271 -20.82 11.19 -5.50
N GLU A 272 -21.37 10.13 -4.92
CA GLU A 272 -22.00 10.17 -3.60
C GLU A 272 -20.98 10.57 -2.52
N ASP A 273 -19.78 10.01 -2.59
CA ASP A 273 -18.71 10.31 -1.63
C ASP A 273 -18.27 11.78 -1.68
N ALA A 274 -18.13 12.37 -2.88
CA ALA A 274 -17.78 13.79 -3.04
C ALA A 274 -18.90 14.73 -2.57
N THR A 275 -20.16 14.32 -2.75
CA THR A 275 -21.32 15.03 -2.19
C THR A 275 -21.26 15.05 -0.67
N ALA A 276 -21.07 13.88 -0.05
CA ALA A 276 -20.92 13.78 1.40
C ALA A 276 -19.70 14.57 1.91
N ALA A 277 -18.60 14.55 1.16
CA ALA A 277 -17.39 15.26 1.52
C ALA A 277 -17.57 16.77 1.63
N ALA A 278 -18.30 17.38 0.70
CA ALA A 278 -18.60 18.81 0.74
C ALA A 278 -19.47 19.20 1.94
N GLN A 279 -20.40 18.33 2.33
CA GLN A 279 -21.24 18.55 3.52
C GLN A 279 -20.43 18.37 4.81
N GLN A 280 -19.63 17.31 4.90
CA GLN A 280 -18.80 17.00 6.06
C GLN A 280 -17.73 18.06 6.31
N THR A 281 -17.06 18.56 5.27
CA THR A 281 -16.07 19.64 5.41
C THR A 281 -16.69 20.94 5.94
N LYS A 282 -17.96 21.23 5.63
CA LYS A 282 -18.70 22.33 6.27
C LYS A 282 -18.99 22.05 7.74
N GLU A 283 -19.40 20.83 8.08
CA GLU A 283 -19.63 20.41 9.47
C GLU A 283 -18.35 20.54 10.30
N LYS A 284 -17.20 20.09 9.76
CA LYS A 284 -15.87 20.19 10.38
C LYS A 284 -15.51 21.62 10.77
N LEU A 285 -15.83 22.63 9.94
CA LEU A 285 -15.51 24.04 10.24
C LEU A 285 -16.09 24.47 11.60
N THR A 286 -17.30 24.01 11.91
CA THR A 286 -18.04 24.33 13.14
C THR A 286 -17.97 23.25 14.22
N ALA A 287 -17.32 22.11 13.95
CA ALA A 287 -17.24 20.99 14.88
C ALA A 287 -16.54 21.36 16.20
N LYS A 288 -16.98 20.71 17.27
CA LYS A 288 -16.37 20.87 18.60
C LYS A 288 -14.94 20.32 18.58
N SER A 289 -14.00 21.08 19.13
CA SER A 289 -12.63 20.60 19.34
C SER A 289 -12.59 19.56 20.46
N VAL A 290 -11.82 18.49 20.30
CA VAL A 290 -11.76 17.39 21.29
C VAL A 290 -11.13 17.83 22.60
N GLU A 291 -11.61 17.32 23.73
CA GLU A 291 -10.92 17.46 25.01
C GLU A 291 -9.86 16.36 25.14
N ALA A 292 -8.61 16.71 25.39
CA ALA A 292 -7.55 15.71 25.56
C ALA A 292 -7.85 14.77 26.75
N GLY A 293 -7.51 13.49 26.61
CA GLY A 293 -7.74 12.50 27.65
C GLY A 293 -7.84 11.08 27.11
N LYS A 294 -8.38 10.18 27.93
CA LYS A 294 -8.57 8.77 27.60
C LYS A 294 -9.95 8.55 26.98
N TYR A 295 -9.98 7.88 25.83
CA TYR A 295 -11.20 7.56 25.08
C TYR A 295 -11.18 6.12 24.61
N ASP A 296 -12.37 5.54 24.47
CA ASP A 296 -12.53 4.34 23.66
C ASP A 296 -12.57 4.74 22.18
N LEU A 297 -11.72 4.14 21.36
CA LEU A 297 -11.70 4.39 19.92
C LEU A 297 -12.45 3.28 19.19
N VAL A 298 -13.37 3.68 18.32
CA VAL A 298 -13.94 2.81 17.30
C VAL A 298 -13.27 3.22 15.99
N LEU A 299 -12.58 2.29 15.33
CA LEU A 299 -11.79 2.60 14.13
C LEU A 299 -12.38 1.86 12.94
N ASP A 300 -12.87 2.62 11.94
CA ASP A 300 -13.35 2.08 10.67
C ASP A 300 -12.18 1.48 9.87
N PRO A 301 -12.40 0.44 9.04
CA PRO A 301 -11.40 -0.09 8.12
C PRO A 301 -10.71 0.95 7.24
N SER A 302 -11.42 2.01 6.81
CA SER A 302 -10.83 3.13 6.07
C SER A 302 -9.78 3.92 6.85
N HIS A 303 -9.67 3.71 8.16
CA HIS A 303 -8.65 4.30 9.03
C HIS A 303 -7.70 3.24 9.61
N LEU A 304 -8.24 2.12 10.10
CA LEU A 304 -7.49 1.08 10.81
C LEU A 304 -6.45 0.40 9.92
N TRP A 305 -6.66 0.35 8.61
CA TRP A 305 -5.69 -0.21 7.64
C TRP A 305 -4.30 0.43 7.80
N LEU A 306 -4.23 1.75 8.02
CA LEU A 306 -2.96 2.47 8.15
C LEU A 306 -2.29 2.17 9.49
N THR A 307 -3.06 2.04 10.57
CA THR A 307 -2.50 1.61 11.86
C THR A 307 -1.93 0.19 11.77
N ILE A 308 -2.59 -0.72 11.04
CA ILE A 308 -2.06 -2.07 10.77
C ILE A 308 -0.76 -1.98 9.95
N HIS A 309 -0.75 -1.19 8.88
CA HIS A 309 0.42 -1.00 8.01
C HIS A 309 1.67 -0.62 8.82
N GLU A 310 1.53 0.43 9.63
CA GLU A 310 2.65 1.04 10.33
C GLU A 310 3.05 0.27 11.61
N SER A 311 2.08 -0.25 12.36
CA SER A 311 2.31 -0.85 13.69
C SER A 311 2.35 -2.38 13.67
N VAL A 312 2.10 -3.04 12.55
CA VAL A 312 2.19 -4.51 12.41
C VAL A 312 2.98 -4.87 11.16
N GLY A 313 2.57 -4.29 10.03
CA GLY A 313 3.15 -4.57 8.73
C GLY A 313 4.66 -4.38 8.73
N HIS A 314 5.08 -3.13 8.84
CA HIS A 314 6.48 -2.78 8.86
C HIS A 314 7.33 -3.41 9.99
N PRO A 315 6.90 -3.47 11.27
CA PRO A 315 7.72 -4.07 12.32
C PRO A 315 7.88 -5.59 12.20
N LEU A 316 7.03 -6.28 11.44
CA LEU A 316 7.14 -7.74 11.26
C LEU A 316 7.78 -8.16 9.93
N GLU A 317 8.37 -7.19 9.21
CA GLU A 317 9.35 -7.43 8.15
C GLU A 317 10.68 -7.91 8.74
N LEU A 318 11.12 -9.13 8.40
CA LEU A 318 12.25 -9.79 9.07
C LEU A 318 13.58 -9.04 8.90
N ASP A 319 13.87 -8.48 7.73
CA ASP A 319 15.04 -7.62 7.49
C ASP A 319 15.10 -6.39 8.42
N ARG A 320 13.96 -5.81 8.81
CA ARG A 320 13.92 -4.76 9.86
C ARG A 320 14.21 -5.32 11.24
N VAL A 321 13.72 -6.52 11.55
CA VAL A 321 14.01 -7.23 12.80
C VAL A 321 15.51 -7.54 12.91
N LEU A 322 16.15 -7.84 11.78
CA LEU A 322 17.60 -8.08 11.67
C LEU A 322 18.42 -6.79 11.58
N GLY A 323 17.78 -5.63 11.43
CA GLY A 323 18.42 -4.32 11.35
C GLY A 323 19.03 -3.97 9.98
N TYR A 324 18.75 -4.74 8.93
CA TYR A 324 19.32 -4.50 7.58
C TYR A 324 18.83 -3.19 6.96
N GLU A 325 17.63 -2.73 7.35
CA GLU A 325 16.96 -1.55 6.80
C GLU A 325 16.96 -0.33 7.74
N ALA A 326 17.75 -0.38 8.83
CA ALA A 326 17.74 0.60 9.91
C ALA A 326 17.96 2.06 9.44
N ASN A 327 18.76 2.26 8.38
CA ASN A 327 19.15 3.59 7.91
C ASN A 327 18.03 4.39 7.23
N PHE A 328 17.01 3.73 6.68
CA PHE A 328 15.93 4.42 5.96
C PHE A 328 14.56 4.10 6.55
N ALA A 329 14.32 2.82 6.84
CA ALA A 329 12.98 2.33 7.12
C ALA A 329 12.76 2.01 8.61
N GLY A 330 13.79 2.20 9.44
CA GLY A 330 13.79 1.91 10.87
C GLY A 330 14.07 0.45 11.23
N THR A 331 14.08 0.17 12.52
CA THR A 331 14.22 -1.17 13.09
C THR A 331 12.86 -1.67 13.60
N SER A 332 12.85 -2.81 14.29
CA SER A 332 11.64 -3.38 14.88
C SER A 332 11.77 -3.55 16.40
N PHE A 333 10.70 -3.24 17.12
CA PHE A 333 10.54 -3.63 18.52
C PHE A 333 10.24 -5.13 18.69
N ALA A 334 9.78 -5.82 17.66
CA ALA A 334 9.40 -7.24 17.67
C ALA A 334 10.61 -8.13 17.38
N THR A 335 11.61 -8.08 18.27
CA THR A 335 12.89 -8.76 18.15
C THR A 335 12.79 -10.29 18.17
N LEU A 336 13.81 -10.98 17.63
CA LEU A 336 13.82 -12.45 17.54
C LEU A 336 13.65 -13.15 18.90
N ASP A 337 14.25 -12.62 19.97
CA ASP A 337 14.12 -13.17 21.33
C ASP A 337 12.66 -13.19 21.82
N LYS A 338 11.85 -12.21 21.41
CA LYS A 338 10.41 -12.15 21.72
C LYS A 338 9.62 -13.20 20.96
N TRP A 339 9.99 -13.48 19.71
CA TRP A 339 9.36 -14.55 18.94
C TRP A 339 9.81 -15.94 19.41
N GLU A 340 11.08 -16.09 19.79
CA GLU A 340 11.65 -17.32 20.35
C GLU A 340 11.05 -17.67 21.71
N SER A 341 10.64 -16.68 22.50
CA SER A 341 9.98 -16.91 23.79
C SER A 341 8.63 -17.62 23.67
N LYS A 342 8.00 -17.61 22.49
CA LYS A 342 6.66 -18.16 22.18
C LYS A 342 5.53 -17.63 23.07
N ASN A 343 5.77 -16.57 23.83
CA ASN A 343 4.81 -16.02 24.78
C ASN A 343 4.68 -14.49 24.71
N PHE A 344 5.39 -13.83 23.79
CA PHE A 344 5.31 -12.38 23.62
C PHE A 344 3.89 -11.97 23.18
N LYS A 345 3.23 -11.20 24.05
CA LYS A 345 1.88 -10.67 23.81
C LYS A 345 1.96 -9.41 22.96
N TYR A 346 1.74 -9.56 21.67
CA TYR A 346 1.63 -8.46 20.73
C TYR A 346 0.35 -7.66 20.94
N GLY A 347 -0.75 -8.33 21.29
CA GLY A 347 -2.05 -7.72 21.53
C GLY A 347 -2.96 -8.60 22.38
N SER A 348 -4.24 -8.22 22.45
CA SER A 348 -5.25 -8.97 23.21
C SER A 348 -5.62 -10.29 22.52
N PRO A 349 -6.32 -11.22 23.20
CA PRO A 349 -6.84 -12.44 22.57
C PRO A 349 -7.76 -12.22 21.36
N GLN A 350 -8.32 -11.01 21.21
CA GLN A 350 -9.14 -10.64 20.04
C GLN A 350 -8.31 -10.39 18.78
N VAL A 351 -7.00 -10.18 18.94
CA VAL A 351 -6.11 -9.79 17.84
C VAL A 351 -5.53 -11.02 17.17
N THR A 352 -5.98 -11.31 15.95
CA THR A 352 -5.27 -12.23 15.04
C THR A 352 -4.93 -11.44 13.78
N LEU A 353 -3.64 -11.28 13.52
CA LEU A 353 -3.11 -10.55 12.37
C LEU A 353 -2.46 -11.54 11.43
N PHE A 354 -2.89 -11.55 10.18
CA PHE A 354 -2.40 -12.48 9.17
C PHE A 354 -1.85 -11.75 7.96
N ALA A 355 -0.86 -12.35 7.34
CA ALA A 355 -0.28 -11.95 6.07
C ALA A 355 -0.90 -12.78 4.93
N ASP A 356 -1.15 -12.14 3.79
CA ASP A 356 -1.84 -12.75 2.65
C ASP A 356 -1.55 -12.01 1.34
N LYS A 357 -1.35 -12.73 0.24
CA LYS A 357 -1.28 -12.17 -1.13
C LYS A 357 -2.29 -12.81 -2.08
N GLN A 358 -3.31 -13.49 -1.55
CA GLN A 358 -4.34 -14.21 -2.30
C GLN A 358 -5.70 -13.50 -2.26
N GLN A 359 -5.88 -12.48 -1.41
CA GLN A 359 -7.15 -11.74 -1.29
C GLN A 359 -7.49 -11.01 -2.60
N GLU A 360 -8.60 -11.40 -3.22
CA GLU A 360 -9.08 -10.79 -4.46
C GLU A 360 -9.34 -9.28 -4.29
N GLY A 361 -8.94 -8.48 -5.27
CA GLY A 361 -9.13 -7.03 -5.24
C GLY A 361 -8.11 -6.28 -4.38
N SER A 362 -7.25 -6.97 -3.64
CA SER A 362 -6.12 -6.36 -2.93
C SER A 362 -5.02 -5.91 -3.91
N LEU A 363 -4.27 -4.87 -3.53
CA LEU A 363 -3.14 -4.38 -4.31
C LEU A 363 -2.00 -5.40 -4.41
N GLY A 364 -1.80 -6.17 -3.34
CA GLY A 364 -0.75 -7.18 -3.24
C GLY A 364 -1.10 -8.54 -3.89
N ALA A 365 -2.29 -8.68 -4.49
CA ALA A 365 -2.70 -9.94 -5.10
C ALA A 365 -1.89 -10.28 -6.34
N VAL A 366 -1.16 -11.39 -6.30
CA VAL A 366 -0.39 -11.96 -7.41
C VAL A 366 -0.33 -13.49 -7.27
N GLY A 367 -0.03 -14.21 -8.35
CA GLY A 367 0.19 -15.66 -8.28
C GLY A 367 1.55 -15.99 -7.63
N TRP A 368 2.57 -15.21 -7.98
CA TRP A 368 3.93 -15.38 -7.46
C TRP A 368 4.57 -14.03 -7.15
N ASP A 369 5.45 -14.02 -6.14
CA ASP A 369 6.28 -12.87 -5.82
C ASP A 369 7.44 -12.68 -6.84
N ASP A 370 8.27 -11.65 -6.65
CA ASP A 370 9.36 -11.34 -7.59
C ASP A 370 10.59 -12.27 -7.45
N GLU A 371 10.48 -13.35 -6.68
CA GLU A 371 11.42 -14.50 -6.62
C GLU A 371 10.82 -15.79 -7.21
N GLY A 372 9.61 -15.70 -7.77
CA GLY A 372 8.87 -16.84 -8.27
C GLY A 372 8.34 -17.74 -7.16
N VAL A 373 8.12 -17.21 -5.96
CA VAL A 373 7.52 -17.91 -4.82
C VAL A 373 6.00 -17.79 -4.87
N ASN A 374 5.30 -18.93 -4.80
CA ASN A 374 3.85 -18.96 -4.81
C ASN A 374 3.29 -18.22 -3.60
N THR A 375 2.26 -17.40 -3.81
CA THR A 375 1.65 -16.63 -2.73
C THR A 375 0.83 -17.53 -1.80
N LYS A 376 0.76 -17.15 -0.52
CA LYS A 376 0.03 -17.89 0.52
C LYS A 376 -0.45 -16.97 1.63
N ARG A 377 -1.23 -17.54 2.56
CA ARG A 377 -1.65 -16.90 3.82
C ARG A 377 -0.95 -17.54 5.02
N TRP A 378 -0.51 -16.74 5.98
CA TRP A 378 0.03 -17.21 7.26
C TRP A 378 -0.28 -16.21 8.40
N ASP A 379 -0.27 -16.69 9.64
CA ASP A 379 -0.50 -15.82 10.80
C ASP A 379 0.82 -15.17 11.24
N LEU A 380 0.78 -13.86 11.52
CA LEU A 380 1.88 -13.10 12.14
C LEU A 380 1.67 -13.00 13.65
N VAL A 381 0.43 -12.72 14.06
CA VAL A 381 -0.03 -12.70 15.45
C VAL A 381 -1.27 -13.58 15.53
N LYS A 382 -1.28 -14.52 16.47
CA LYS A 382 -2.41 -15.43 16.70
C LYS A 382 -2.93 -15.26 18.12
N GLU A 383 -4.19 -14.82 18.23
CA GLU A 383 -4.87 -14.57 19.52
C GLU A 383 -3.97 -13.78 20.50
N GLY A 384 -3.40 -12.69 19.98
CA GLY A 384 -2.54 -11.76 20.71
C GLY A 384 -1.08 -12.17 20.84
N THR A 385 -0.69 -13.37 20.40
CA THR A 385 0.68 -13.87 20.54
C THR A 385 1.45 -13.75 19.22
N LEU A 386 2.67 -13.20 19.24
CA LEU A 386 3.55 -13.16 18.07
C LEU A 386 3.96 -14.59 17.68
N VAL A 387 3.70 -14.99 16.44
CA VAL A 387 3.96 -16.36 15.97
C VAL A 387 4.88 -16.44 14.76
N ASN A 388 4.97 -15.39 13.93
CA ASN A 388 5.84 -15.41 12.75
C ASN A 388 6.18 -13.99 12.24
N TYR A 389 7.03 -13.94 11.20
CA TYR A 389 7.47 -12.75 10.48
C TYR A 389 7.16 -12.85 8.97
N GLN A 390 7.52 -11.82 8.22
CA GLN A 390 7.49 -11.77 6.77
C GLN A 390 8.90 -12.02 6.25
N ALA A 391 9.11 -13.07 5.45
CA ALA A 391 10.45 -13.53 5.07
C ALA A 391 10.54 -13.93 3.58
N ILE A 392 11.68 -13.62 2.97
CA ILE A 392 12.05 -14.08 1.61
C ILE A 392 12.95 -15.31 1.64
N ARG A 393 13.34 -15.83 0.46
CA ARG A 393 14.07 -17.10 0.37
C ARG A 393 15.41 -17.08 1.09
N ASP A 394 16.14 -15.98 1.03
CA ASP A 394 17.45 -15.87 1.69
C ASP A 394 17.37 -15.57 3.20
N GLN A 395 16.17 -15.51 3.76
CA GLN A 395 15.94 -15.24 5.19
C GLN A 395 15.20 -16.36 5.92
N ALA A 396 14.43 -17.20 5.22
CA ALA A 396 13.55 -18.19 5.83
C ALA A 396 14.28 -19.07 6.87
N HIS A 397 15.51 -19.48 6.56
CA HIS A 397 16.34 -20.32 7.44
C HIS A 397 16.68 -19.65 8.79
N ILE A 398 16.71 -18.32 8.85
CA ILE A 398 17.01 -17.54 10.07
C ILE A 398 15.92 -17.74 11.13
N ILE A 399 14.68 -17.93 10.69
CA ILE A 399 13.51 -18.19 11.54
C ILE A 399 13.06 -19.66 11.50
N GLY A 400 13.94 -20.56 11.06
CA GLY A 400 13.68 -22.00 11.00
C GLY A 400 12.63 -22.43 9.97
N GLU A 401 12.18 -21.52 9.10
CA GLU A 401 11.27 -21.82 8.01
C GLU A 401 12.00 -22.53 6.86
N LYS A 402 11.34 -23.50 6.24
CA LYS A 402 11.91 -24.29 5.13
C LYS A 402 11.58 -23.72 3.75
N GLU A 403 10.66 -22.78 3.70
CA GLU A 403 10.17 -22.14 2.49
C GLU A 403 9.96 -20.64 2.72
N SER A 404 10.04 -19.86 1.66
CA SER A 404 9.74 -18.42 1.74
C SER A 404 8.25 -18.17 2.00
N HIS A 405 7.95 -17.01 2.58
CA HIS A 405 6.59 -16.50 2.72
C HIS A 405 6.05 -15.82 1.45
N GLY A 406 6.84 -15.71 0.38
CA GLY A 406 6.43 -15.03 -0.84
C GLY A 406 6.44 -13.50 -0.69
N CYS A 407 7.43 -12.97 0.03
CA CYS A 407 7.54 -11.55 0.38
C CYS A 407 8.58 -10.80 -0.46
N CYS A 408 9.06 -11.32 -1.59
CA CYS A 408 10.05 -10.62 -2.41
C CYS A 408 9.38 -9.72 -3.45
N TYR A 409 9.86 -8.49 -3.58
CA TYR A 409 9.29 -7.51 -4.49
C TYR A 409 10.35 -6.51 -4.96
N ALA A 410 10.22 -6.05 -6.21
CA ALA A 410 10.76 -4.78 -6.66
C ALA A 410 9.76 -4.01 -7.52
N ASP A 411 9.85 -2.69 -7.40
CA ASP A 411 8.93 -1.72 -8.01
C ASP A 411 9.10 -1.58 -9.53
N SER A 412 10.29 -1.89 -10.05
CA SER A 412 10.61 -1.76 -11.47
C SER A 412 11.53 -2.88 -11.95
N TRP A 413 11.68 -3.03 -13.28
CA TRP A 413 12.65 -3.92 -13.92
C TRP A 413 14.11 -3.55 -13.59
N SER A 414 14.37 -2.28 -13.27
CA SER A 414 15.70 -1.74 -12.94
C SER A 414 16.08 -1.83 -11.47
N SER A 415 15.16 -2.29 -10.61
CA SER A 415 15.35 -2.36 -9.18
C SER A 415 15.73 -3.77 -8.72
N VAL A 416 16.61 -3.87 -7.73
CA VAL A 416 16.88 -5.14 -7.03
C VAL A 416 15.67 -5.50 -6.18
N GLN A 417 15.14 -6.71 -6.34
CA GLN A 417 14.08 -7.22 -5.48
C GLN A 417 14.63 -7.61 -4.10
N PHE A 418 13.85 -7.29 -3.06
CA PHE A 418 14.17 -7.59 -1.67
C PHE A 418 12.88 -7.77 -0.85
N GLN A 419 13.01 -8.01 0.45
CA GLN A 419 11.86 -8.31 1.31
C GLN A 419 10.94 -7.09 1.46
N ARG A 420 9.68 -7.27 1.06
CA ARG A 420 8.58 -6.30 1.17
C ARG A 420 7.34 -6.95 1.74
N MET A 421 6.49 -6.14 2.35
CA MET A 421 5.33 -6.68 3.01
C MET A 421 4.28 -7.26 2.06
N PRO A 422 3.55 -8.30 2.49
CA PRO A 422 2.33 -8.75 1.83
C PRO A 422 1.15 -7.86 2.28
N ASN A 423 -0.09 -8.26 1.96
CA ASN A 423 -1.22 -7.67 2.66
C ASN A 423 -1.23 -8.19 4.11
N VAL A 424 -1.25 -7.29 5.09
CA VAL A 424 -1.37 -7.63 6.52
C VAL A 424 -2.74 -7.19 7.02
N SER A 425 -3.51 -8.09 7.61
CA SER A 425 -4.92 -7.83 7.95
C SER A 425 -5.27 -8.31 9.34
N LEU A 426 -6.13 -7.56 10.03
CA LEU A 426 -6.78 -8.01 11.26
C LEU A 426 -7.96 -8.91 10.88
N ALA A 427 -7.97 -10.13 11.41
CA ALA A 427 -9.06 -11.06 11.20
C ALA A 427 -10.39 -10.48 11.71
N PRO A 428 -11.50 -10.71 10.98
CA PRO A 428 -12.84 -10.34 11.45
C PRO A 428 -13.18 -11.04 12.77
N GLY A 429 -14.13 -10.45 13.51
CA GLY A 429 -14.76 -11.11 14.65
C GLY A 429 -15.47 -12.40 14.23
N LYS A 430 -15.32 -13.46 15.03
CA LYS A 430 -15.95 -14.76 14.77
C LYS A 430 -17.46 -14.78 15.05
N SER A 431 -17.94 -13.85 15.87
CA SER A 431 -19.35 -13.76 16.28
C SER A 431 -20.02 -12.58 15.59
N PRO A 432 -21.32 -12.69 15.21
CA PRO A 432 -22.05 -11.59 14.62
C PRO A 432 -22.01 -10.34 15.51
N LEU A 433 -21.51 -9.23 14.96
CA LEU A 433 -21.40 -7.94 15.62
C LEU A 433 -21.35 -6.83 14.58
N SER A 434 -22.41 -6.02 14.53
CA SER A 434 -22.48 -4.81 13.70
C SER A 434 -21.77 -3.61 14.36
N VAL A 435 -21.46 -2.58 13.57
CA VAL A 435 -20.87 -1.33 14.08
C VAL A 435 -21.78 -0.64 15.09
N ASP A 436 -23.09 -0.63 14.87
CA ASP A 436 -24.06 -0.04 15.80
C ASP A 436 -24.08 -0.78 17.14
N GLU A 437 -24.00 -2.12 17.12
CA GLU A 437 -23.90 -2.93 18.33
C GLU A 437 -22.56 -2.75 19.06
N LEU A 438 -21.46 -2.59 18.31
CA LEU A 438 -20.15 -2.26 18.86
C LEU A 438 -20.17 -0.93 19.63
N ILE A 439 -20.86 0.08 19.08
CA ILE A 439 -20.97 1.44 19.64
C ILE A 439 -21.82 1.48 20.92
N LYS A 440 -22.89 0.67 21.03
CA LYS A 440 -23.83 0.70 22.19
C LYS A 440 -23.15 0.61 23.56
N ASP A 441 -22.02 -0.09 23.65
CA ASP A 441 -21.29 -0.30 24.90
C ASP A 441 -20.19 0.75 25.15
N VAL A 442 -20.13 1.83 24.37
CA VAL A 442 -19.12 2.88 24.48
C VAL A 442 -19.69 4.08 25.23
N GLN A 443 -19.17 4.35 26.43
CA GLN A 443 -19.64 5.46 27.27
C GLN A 443 -19.06 6.81 26.85
N LYS A 444 -17.76 6.83 26.57
CA LYS A 444 -17.01 8.00 26.10
C LYS A 444 -16.00 7.53 25.05
N GLY A 445 -16.26 7.87 23.80
CA GLY A 445 -15.41 7.41 22.71
C GLY A 445 -15.41 8.29 21.49
N ILE A 446 -14.64 7.88 20.50
CA ILE A 446 -14.54 8.55 19.21
C ILE A 446 -14.60 7.48 18.12
N TYR A 447 -15.52 7.65 17.16
CA TYR A 447 -15.53 6.88 15.92
C TYR A 447 -14.71 7.63 14.87
N ILE A 448 -13.66 6.98 14.34
CA ILE A 448 -12.76 7.57 13.34
C ILE A 448 -12.95 6.87 12.00
N ILE A 449 -13.18 7.68 10.95
CA ILE A 449 -13.37 7.22 9.56
C ILE A 449 -12.40 7.97 8.66
N GLY A 450 -11.76 7.24 7.74
CA GLY A 450 -10.71 7.72 6.85
C GLY A 450 -9.37 7.89 7.55
N ASP A 451 -8.30 7.45 6.89
CA ASP A 451 -6.93 7.67 7.33
C ASP A 451 -6.49 9.13 7.13
N GLY A 452 -5.49 9.54 7.91
CA GLY A 452 -5.00 10.91 7.92
C GLY A 452 -3.53 10.94 8.32
N SER A 453 -3.12 12.00 9.03
CA SER A 453 -1.73 12.15 9.44
C SER A 453 -1.26 10.98 10.32
N PHE A 454 -0.06 10.47 10.06
CA PHE A 454 0.60 9.48 10.89
C PHE A 454 2.01 9.93 11.24
N SER A 455 2.49 9.47 12.39
CA SER A 455 3.87 9.64 12.84
C SER A 455 4.25 8.43 13.68
N ILE A 456 5.38 7.80 13.38
CA ILE A 456 5.83 6.59 14.06
C ILE A 456 7.33 6.67 14.28
N ASP A 457 7.81 6.14 15.41
CA ASP A 457 9.23 6.15 15.72
C ASP A 457 10.04 5.11 14.92
N GLN A 458 11.36 5.21 14.99
CA GLN A 458 12.29 4.36 14.27
C GLN A 458 12.16 2.87 14.63
N GLN A 459 11.70 2.53 15.83
CA GLN A 459 11.50 1.13 16.25
C GLN A 459 10.09 0.61 15.95
N ARG A 460 9.24 1.51 15.44
CA ARG A 460 7.80 1.32 15.26
C ARG A 460 7.10 0.89 16.55
N TYR A 461 7.62 1.40 17.66
CA TYR A 461 7.11 1.14 18.99
C TYR A 461 6.11 2.21 19.41
N ASN A 462 6.42 3.50 19.27
CA ASN A 462 5.50 4.60 19.57
C ASN A 462 4.93 5.23 18.30
N PHE A 463 3.67 5.63 18.36
CA PHE A 463 3.01 6.29 17.24
C PHE A 463 2.03 7.39 17.65
N GLN A 464 1.66 8.20 16.66
CA GLN A 464 0.51 9.08 16.65
C GLN A 464 -0.25 8.93 15.33
N PHE A 465 -1.58 8.83 15.39
CA PHE A 465 -2.45 8.82 14.22
C PHE A 465 -3.58 9.84 14.33
N GLY A 466 -3.95 10.40 13.18
CA GLY A 466 -5.18 11.13 12.93
C GLY A 466 -5.94 10.51 11.76
N GLY A 467 -7.20 10.89 11.60
CA GLY A 467 -8.06 10.51 10.49
C GLY A 467 -8.69 11.72 9.79
N GLN A 468 -9.75 11.46 9.01
CA GLN A 468 -10.45 12.52 8.25
C GLN A 468 -11.70 13.00 8.98
N LEU A 469 -12.49 12.06 9.50
CA LEU A 469 -13.75 12.31 10.19
C LEU A 469 -13.70 11.73 11.60
N TYR A 470 -14.16 12.51 12.56
CA TYR A 470 -14.20 12.12 13.96
C TYR A 470 -15.60 12.36 14.48
N TYR A 471 -16.21 11.35 15.09
CA TYR A 471 -17.54 11.47 15.68
C TYR A 471 -17.48 11.12 17.17
N GLU A 472 -17.96 12.01 18.03
CA GLU A 472 -18.08 11.75 19.45
C GLU A 472 -19.08 10.62 19.68
N ILE A 473 -18.69 9.62 20.47
CA ILE A 473 -19.60 8.62 21.01
C ILE A 473 -19.84 8.94 22.48
N LYS A 474 -21.11 9.12 22.84
CA LYS A 474 -21.55 9.35 24.22
C LYS A 474 -22.72 8.43 24.54
N ASP A 475 -22.61 7.71 25.65
CA ASP A 475 -23.65 6.82 26.17
C ASP A 475 -24.22 5.86 25.10
N GLY A 476 -23.32 5.28 24.30
CA GLY A 476 -23.63 4.32 23.25
C GLY A 476 -24.21 4.92 21.96
N LYS A 477 -24.08 6.23 21.73
CA LYS A 477 -24.64 6.93 20.57
C LYS A 477 -23.67 7.93 19.97
N ILE A 478 -23.74 8.12 18.66
CA ILE A 478 -23.06 9.22 17.97
C ILE A 478 -23.69 10.55 18.39
N ALA A 479 -22.89 11.43 19.00
CA ALA A 479 -23.34 12.71 19.55
C ALA A 479 -23.06 13.92 18.63
N GLY A 480 -22.17 13.77 17.65
CA GLY A 480 -21.83 14.81 16.68
C GLY A 480 -20.36 14.74 16.23
N MET A 481 -19.99 15.56 15.26
CA MET A 481 -18.62 15.62 14.76
C MET A 481 -17.66 16.34 15.73
N LEU A 482 -16.45 15.80 15.84
CA LEU A 482 -15.30 16.39 16.52
C LEU A 482 -14.25 16.86 15.52
N LYS A 483 -13.34 17.72 15.99
CA LYS A 483 -12.11 18.06 15.29
C LYS A 483 -10.92 18.16 16.24
N ASP A 484 -9.75 18.39 15.65
CA ASP A 484 -8.47 18.51 16.33
C ASP A 484 -8.06 17.22 17.07
N VAL A 485 -8.47 16.05 16.56
CA VAL A 485 -8.22 14.75 17.18
C VAL A 485 -6.94 14.12 16.62
N ALA A 486 -6.08 13.64 17.51
CA ALA A 486 -5.12 12.59 17.20
C ALA A 486 -5.00 11.67 18.42
N TYR A 487 -4.69 10.39 18.21
CA TYR A 487 -4.41 9.45 19.29
C TYR A 487 -2.96 8.99 19.28
N GLN A 488 -2.44 8.70 20.47
CA GLN A 488 -1.08 8.26 20.70
C GLN A 488 -1.07 6.99 21.55
N SER A 489 -0.15 6.10 21.24
CA SER A 489 0.10 4.91 22.05
C SER A 489 1.46 4.32 21.68
N ASN A 490 1.87 3.29 22.42
CA ASN A 490 2.80 2.32 21.87
C ASN A 490 2.03 1.13 21.28
N THR A 491 2.66 0.46 20.31
CA THR A 491 2.08 -0.65 19.56
C THR A 491 1.49 -1.73 20.46
N GLN A 492 2.24 -2.15 21.49
CA GLN A 492 1.80 -3.23 22.37
C GLN A 492 0.59 -2.83 23.23
N GLU A 493 0.59 -1.65 23.84
CA GLU A 493 -0.55 -1.14 24.61
C GLU A 493 -1.79 -0.99 23.75
N PHE A 494 -1.65 -0.44 22.54
CA PHE A 494 -2.76 -0.25 21.61
C PHE A 494 -3.41 -1.58 21.25
N TRP A 495 -2.65 -2.57 20.77
CA TRP A 495 -3.21 -3.86 20.39
C TRP A 495 -3.72 -4.67 21.59
N ASN A 496 -3.16 -4.48 22.79
CA ASN A 496 -3.72 -5.05 24.03
C ASN A 496 -5.05 -4.42 24.43
N SER A 497 -5.31 -3.17 24.02
CA SER A 497 -6.57 -2.48 24.30
C SER A 497 -7.71 -2.88 23.35
N CYS A 498 -7.45 -3.67 22.31
CA CYS A 498 -8.47 -4.17 21.39
C CYS A 498 -9.43 -5.12 22.11
N VAL A 499 -10.70 -4.73 22.27
CA VAL A 499 -11.69 -5.51 23.05
C VAL A 499 -12.74 -6.21 22.21
N LYS A 500 -13.04 -5.71 21.00
CA LYS A 500 -14.05 -6.26 20.10
C LYS A 500 -13.70 -5.91 18.64
N VAL A 501 -14.02 -6.81 17.72
CA VAL A 501 -13.90 -6.62 16.26
C VAL A 501 -15.24 -7.03 15.63
N CYS A 502 -15.78 -6.20 14.74
CA CYS A 502 -16.97 -6.54 13.96
C CYS A 502 -16.73 -7.77 13.07
N ASP A 503 -17.80 -8.43 12.65
CA ASP A 503 -17.69 -9.63 11.83
C ASP A 503 -17.34 -9.35 10.35
N GLU A 504 -17.23 -10.41 9.58
CA GLU A 504 -16.82 -10.42 8.17
C GLU A 504 -17.70 -9.53 7.27
N ARG A 505 -18.96 -9.25 7.65
CA ARG A 505 -19.85 -8.38 6.86
C ARG A 505 -19.35 -6.94 6.79
N ASP A 506 -18.51 -6.52 7.73
CA ASP A 506 -17.88 -5.19 7.75
C ASP A 506 -16.41 -5.21 7.28
N TYR A 507 -15.85 -6.39 6.95
CA TYR A 507 -14.46 -6.52 6.53
C TYR A 507 -14.24 -5.82 5.19
N ARG A 508 -13.25 -4.92 5.17
CA ARG A 508 -12.89 -4.09 4.01
C ARG A 508 -11.38 -3.93 3.94
N LEU A 509 -10.88 -3.72 2.72
CA LEU A 509 -9.46 -3.43 2.46
C LEU A 509 -9.24 -1.92 2.32
N GLY A 510 -8.28 -1.40 3.06
CA GLY A 510 -7.57 -0.15 2.71
C GLY A 510 -6.24 -0.48 2.02
N GLY A 511 -5.51 0.53 1.53
CA GLY A 511 -4.23 0.28 0.88
C GLY A 511 -3.52 1.52 0.37
N SER A 512 -2.29 1.31 -0.11
CA SER A 512 -1.42 2.37 -0.64
C SER A 512 -0.57 1.86 -1.81
N PHE A 513 -0.34 2.73 -2.80
CA PHE A 513 0.67 2.54 -3.85
C PHE A 513 2.09 2.92 -3.38
N PHE A 514 2.21 3.52 -2.19
CA PHE A 514 3.41 4.24 -1.76
C PHE A 514 3.98 3.68 -0.47
N ASP A 515 3.84 2.38 -0.22
CA ASP A 515 4.63 1.72 0.81
C ASP A 515 6.11 1.84 0.42
N GLY A 516 6.90 2.63 1.15
CA GLY A 516 8.26 3.01 0.78
C GLY A 516 9.34 2.28 1.58
N LYS A 517 10.36 1.74 0.93
CA LYS A 517 11.49 1.04 1.58
C LYS A 517 12.74 1.01 0.69
N GLY A 518 13.92 0.74 1.28
CA GLY A 518 15.17 0.53 0.55
C GLY A 518 15.98 1.80 0.27
N GLN A 519 17.27 1.62 -0.01
CA GLN A 519 18.18 2.65 -0.51
C GLN A 519 18.98 2.09 -1.69
N PRO A 520 18.69 2.48 -2.95
CA PRO A 520 17.68 3.46 -3.39
C PRO A 520 16.23 3.12 -3.02
N SER A 521 15.39 4.14 -2.88
CA SER A 521 13.99 3.98 -2.46
C SER A 521 13.15 3.27 -3.52
N GLN A 522 12.32 2.34 -3.07
CA GLN A 522 11.34 1.61 -3.87
C GLN A 522 9.95 1.67 -3.24
N SER A 523 8.91 1.76 -4.07
CA SER A 523 7.51 1.77 -3.62
C SER A 523 6.80 0.46 -3.95
N SER A 524 6.08 -0.11 -2.98
CA SER A 524 5.23 -1.29 -3.21
C SER A 524 3.75 -0.95 -3.08
N ALA A 525 2.92 -1.79 -3.70
CA ALA A 525 1.47 -1.68 -3.64
C ALA A 525 0.92 -2.73 -2.67
N VAL A 526 0.29 -2.28 -1.59
CA VAL A 526 -0.17 -3.15 -0.49
C VAL A 526 -1.56 -2.78 -0.02
N SER A 527 -2.30 -3.78 0.44
CA SER A 527 -3.59 -3.59 1.11
C SER A 527 -3.55 -4.13 2.53
N HIS A 528 -4.33 -3.52 3.42
CA HIS A 528 -4.52 -3.99 4.78
C HIS A 528 -6.01 -4.07 5.08
N GLY A 529 -6.44 -5.25 5.52
CA GLY A 529 -7.83 -5.52 5.79
C GLY A 529 -8.17 -5.48 7.27
N SER A 530 -9.38 -5.05 7.57
CA SER A 530 -9.97 -5.21 8.89
C SER A 530 -11.49 -5.06 8.81
N SER A 531 -12.18 -5.51 9.86
CA SER A 531 -13.49 -4.98 10.23
C SER A 531 -13.30 -3.86 11.26
N THR A 532 -14.36 -3.07 11.49
CA THR A 532 -14.36 -2.03 12.52
C THR A 532 -14.03 -2.64 13.87
N ALA A 533 -13.07 -2.04 14.58
CA ALA A 533 -12.59 -2.55 15.86
C ALA A 533 -12.65 -1.49 16.95
N ARG A 534 -12.82 -1.94 18.20
CA ARG A 534 -12.87 -1.10 19.40
C ARG A 534 -11.63 -1.29 20.27
N PHE A 535 -11.04 -0.17 20.65
CA PHE A 535 -9.84 -0.06 21.49
C PHE A 535 -10.15 0.79 22.73
N ASN A 536 -9.96 0.26 23.93
CA ASN A 536 -10.38 0.97 25.14
C ASN A 536 -9.27 1.82 25.77
N GLY A 537 -9.62 3.00 26.28
CA GLY A 537 -8.70 3.83 27.07
C GLY A 537 -7.43 4.28 26.32
N VAL A 538 -7.55 4.58 25.01
CA VAL A 538 -6.45 5.11 24.21
C VAL A 538 -6.26 6.60 24.52
N ASN A 539 -5.02 7.07 24.52
CA ASN A 539 -4.71 8.48 24.77
C ASN A 539 -5.03 9.32 23.53
N VAL A 540 -5.91 10.32 23.69
CA VAL A 540 -6.27 11.29 22.65
C VAL A 540 -5.73 12.67 23.04
N ILE A 541 -5.07 13.31 22.09
CA ILE A 541 -4.56 14.68 22.21
C ILE A 541 -5.43 15.64 21.39
N ASN A 542 -5.35 16.92 21.74
CA ASN A 542 -5.92 18.00 20.94
C ASN A 542 -4.81 18.66 20.10
N THR A 543 -4.91 18.56 18.77
CA THR A 543 -3.88 19.03 17.84
C THR A 543 -3.89 20.55 17.62
N ALA A 544 -4.96 21.25 18.02
CA ALA A 544 -5.05 22.70 17.99
C ALA A 544 -4.50 23.38 19.25
N ARG A 545 -4.22 22.62 20.31
CA ARG A 545 -3.72 23.17 21.58
C ARG A 545 -2.34 23.78 21.37
N LYS A 546 -2.23 25.10 21.55
CA LYS A 546 -0.94 25.77 21.73
C LYS A 546 -0.45 25.43 23.13
N ILE A 547 0.68 24.72 23.22
CA ILE A 547 1.39 24.46 24.47
C ILE A 547 2.17 25.71 24.87
#